data_AF-A0A7Z7YSF2-F1
#
_entry.id   AF-A0A7Z7YSF2-F1
#
_cell.length_a   1.000
_cell.length_b   1.000
_cell.length_c   1.000
_cell.angle_alpha   90.00
_cell.angle_beta   90.00
_cell.angle_gamma   90.00
#
_symmetry.space_group_name_H-M   'P 1'
#
loop_
_entity.id
_entity.type
_entity.pdbx_description
1 polymer ?
#
loop_
_entity_poly.entity_id
_entity_poly.type
_entity_poly.pdbx_seq_one_letter_code
_entity_poly.pdbx_strand_id
1 'polypeptide(L)' 'GLPHAAGYTCGYYLIKYYLEKTQRTIEEATIKSSDEILKEVNDFWNTNII' A
#
# COMPACT_ATOMS: atom_id res chain seq x y z
N GLY A 1 -15.99 -6.67 15.20
CA GLY A 1 -15.34 -7.57 14.24
C GLY A 1 -14.96 -6.78 13.02
N LEU A 2 -13.76 -7.00 12.47
CA LEU A 2 -13.31 -6.33 11.25
C LEU A 2 -14.27 -6.71 10.09
N PRO A 3 -14.79 -5.75 9.29
CA PRO A 3 -15.72 -6.07 8.22
C PRO A 3 -15.08 -7.03 7.20
N HIS A 4 -15.90 -7.89 6.59
CA HIS A 4 -15.52 -9.02 5.73
C HIS A 4 -14.66 -8.69 4.49
N ALA A 5 -14.30 -7.42 4.26
CA ALA A 5 -13.46 -6.96 3.16
C ALA A 5 -12.36 -5.97 3.58
N ALA A 6 -12.19 -5.72 4.89
CA ALA A 6 -11.26 -4.69 5.36
C ALA A 6 -9.82 -4.91 4.90
N GLY A 7 -9.37 -6.16 4.79
CA GLY A 7 -8.03 -6.48 4.28
C GLY A 7 -7.85 -6.09 2.82
N TYR A 8 -8.83 -6.38 1.96
CA TYR A 8 -8.79 -6.00 0.54
C TYR A 8 -8.88 -4.50 0.35
N THR A 9 -9.78 -3.84 1.07
CA THR A 9 -9.90 -2.38 1.03
C THR A 9 -8.59 -1.72 1.46
N CYS A 10 -8.00 -2.19 2.55
CA CYS A 10 -6.74 -1.65 3.05
C CYS A 10 -5.58 -1.87 2.07
N GLY A 11 -5.46 -3.08 1.52
CA GLY A 11 -4.46 -3.39 0.49
C GLY A 11 -4.63 -2.56 -0.78
N TYR A 12 -5.86 -2.32 -1.23
CA TYR A 12 -6.14 -1.47 -2.39
C TYR A 12 -5.63 -0.03 -2.18
N TYR A 13 -5.95 0.58 -1.05
CA TYR A 13 -5.48 1.93 -0.74
C TYR A 13 -3.96 2.01 -0.55
N LEU A 14 -3.35 0.96 0.02
CA LEU A 14 -1.90 0.87 0.17
C LEU A 14 -1.20 0.83 -1.20
N ILE A 15 -1.68 -0.01 -2.13
CA ILE A 15 -1.11 -0.09 -3.48
C ILE A 15 -1.37 1.22 -4.25
N LYS A 16 -2.55 1.83 -4.07
CA LYS A 16 -2.82 3.15 -4.66
C LYS A 16 -1.82 4.20 -4.18
N TYR A 17 -1.58 4.28 -2.87
CA TYR A 17 -0.60 5.20 -2.28
C TYR A 17 0.83 4.93 -2.79
N TYR A 18 1.21 3.65 -2.90
CA TYR A 18 2.51 3.25 -3.47
C TYR A 18 2.70 3.78 -4.90
N LEU A 19 1.69 3.61 -5.77
CA LEU A 19 1.75 4.05 -7.17
C LEU A 19 1.82 5.58 -7.26
N GLU A 20 1.03 6.30 -6.45
CA GLU A 20 1.06 7.76 -6.39
C GLU A 20 2.42 8.29 -5.90
N LYS A 21 3.02 7.66 -4.89
CA LYS A 21 4.33 8.06 -4.33
C LYS A 21 5.49 7.77 -5.28
N THR A 22 5.49 6.59 -5.91
CA THR A 22 6.63 6.13 -6.73
C THR A 22 6.52 6.51 -8.20
N GLN A 23 5.35 6.97 -8.66
CA GLN A 23 5.05 7.25 -10.06
C GLN A 23 5.29 6.06 -11.00
N ARG A 24 5.31 4.84 -10.45
CA ARG A 24 5.48 3.59 -11.19
C ARG A 24 4.15 3.14 -11.78
N THR A 25 4.23 2.36 -12.85
CA THR A 25 3.04 1.70 -13.39
C THR A 25 2.65 0.49 -12.54
N ILE A 26 1.40 0.05 -12.67
CA ILE A 26 0.90 -1.14 -11.99
C ILE A 26 1.64 -2.41 -12.43
N GLU A 27 2.14 -2.43 -13.66
CA GLU A 27 2.89 -3.54 -14.24
C GLU A 27 4.22 -3.73 -13.51
N GLU A 28 4.96 -2.64 -13.30
CA GLU A 28 6.20 -2.64 -12.52
C GLU A 28 5.96 -2.99 -11.05
N ALA A 29 4.86 -2.50 -10.47
CA ALA A 29 4.49 -2.81 -9.10
C ALA A 29 4.17 -4.30 -8.92
N THR A 30 3.54 -4.94 -9.90
CA THR A 30 3.15 -6.36 -9.85
C THR A 30 4.36 -7.30 -9.90
N ILE A 31 5.47 -6.87 -10.51
CA ILE A 31 6.72 -7.65 -10.57
C ILE A 31 7.50 -7.56 -9.26
N LYS A 32 7.29 -6.50 -8.48
CA LYS A 32 8.02 -6.26 -7.23
C LYS A 32 7.54 -7.16 -6.10
N SER A 33 8.48 -7.47 -5.21
CA SER A 33 8.17 -8.21 -4.00
C SER A 33 7.36 -7.36 -3.02
N SER A 34 6.45 -7.99 -2.28
CA SER A 34 5.63 -7.29 -1.28
C SER A 34 6.48 -6.55 -0.24
N ASP A 35 7.62 -7.11 0.19
CA ASP A 35 8.56 -6.45 1.09
C ASP A 35 9.11 -5.12 0.56
N GLU A 36 9.39 -5.02 -0.74
CA GLU A 36 9.87 -3.77 -1.35
C GLU A 36 8.77 -2.70 -1.32
N ILE A 37 7.54 -3.10 -1.67
CA ILE A 37 6.38 -2.20 -1.67
C ILE A 37 6.09 -1.72 -0.24
N LEU A 38 6.15 -2.63 0.74
CA LEU A 38 5.89 -2.31 2.15
C LEU A 38 6.93 -1.34 2.75
N LYS A 39 8.20 -1.42 2.31
CA LYS A 39 9.23 -0.45 2.71
C LYS A 39 8.93 0.96 2.21
N GLU A 40 8.44 1.08 0.98
CA GLU A 40 8.11 2.37 0.36
C GLU A 40 6.85 3.01 0.94
N VAL A 41 5.92 2.22 1.48
CA VAL A 41 4.65 2.69 2.05
C VAL A 41 4.61 2.63 3.58
N ASN A 42 5.75 2.58 4.26
CA ASN A 42 5.79 2.54 5.72
C ASN A 42 5.06 3.77 6.33
N ASP A 43 5.15 4.92 5.65
CA ASP A 43 4.46 6.17 6.00
C ASP A 43 2.93 6.07 5.92
N PHE A 44 2.37 5.17 5.10
CA PHE A 44 0.93 4.96 4.98
C PHE A 44 0.30 4.54 6.32
N TRP A 45 1.06 3.78 7.11
CA TRP A 45 0.63 3.30 8.43
C TRP A 45 0.99 4.25 9.56
N ASN A 46 1.98 5.13 9.35
CA ASN A 46 2.33 6.20 10.28
C ASN A 46 1.31 7.33 10.22
N THR A 47 0.07 7.00 10.59
CA THR A 47 -0.96 7.99 10.90
C THR A 47 -0.46 8.69 12.16
N ASN A 48 -0.08 9.96 12.05
CA ASN A 48 0.43 10.77 13.15
C ASN A 48 -0.51 10.64 14.36
N ILE A 49 -0.10 9.85 15.36
CA ILE A 49 -0.71 9.86 16.69
C ILE A 49 -0.24 11.18 17.31
N ILE A 50 -1.10 12.19 17.24
CA ILE A 50 -1.01 13.41 18.05
C ILE A 50 -2.09 13.32 19.12
#